data_AF-A0A940NG62-F1
#
_entry.id   AF-A0A940NG62-F1
#
_cell.length_a   1.000
_cell.length_b   1.000
_cell.length_c   1.000
_cell.angle_alpha   90.00
_cell.angle_beta   90.00
_cell.angle_gamma   90.00
#
_symmetry.space_group_name_H-M   'P 1'
#
loop_
_entity.id
_entity.type
_entity.pdbx_description
1 polymer ?
#
loop_
_entity_poly.entity_id
_entity_poly.type
_entity_poly.pdbx_seq_one_letter_code
_entity_poly.pdbx_strand_id
1 'polypeptide(L)'
;MVREPEYAYMSGLNDFRNYLLATQWDLDRRELVGRSLSDNGYIRVQPDVLSYKERINLLRYLLTLDALEVERAEQHDADLASGRIPDTPENRELCEIQFEMITPAQLVAIDFMLSMHHYALHAFPAVSAWFEVHRLGRRYRVPQVEACPKVPISLHGWYRVGGFDAEAPTDGLRDYAAEQWNPYRHPERLSAYAQTTRGERTDYFEESDQLDVDASRACEFVTCSFDYAWYARVQGHAAIESARFWLNETMLTLPAGASQRYQDMATRSQYFARLAERLNLTPAELDRHLVQNAISDAQMRGIEGQQMHLFPLAA
;
A
#
# COMPACT_ATOMS: atom_id res chain seq x y z
N MET A 1 -13.46 24.18 8.02
CA MET A 1 -14.90 24.42 8.21
C MET A 1 -15.38 25.16 6.98
N VAL A 2 -16.04 24.44 6.08
CA VAL A 2 -16.70 25.04 4.91
C VAL A 2 -17.89 25.83 5.44
N ARG A 3 -17.93 27.14 5.18
CA ARG A 3 -18.97 28.06 5.70
C ARG A 3 -19.92 28.56 4.62
N GLU A 4 -19.48 28.52 3.37
CA GLU A 4 -20.20 29.06 2.22
C GLU A 4 -20.99 27.92 1.55
N PRO A 5 -22.30 28.10 1.27
CA PRO A 5 -23.16 27.06 0.71
C PRO A 5 -22.67 26.51 -0.64
N GLU A 6 -22.03 27.34 -1.46
CA GLU A 6 -21.48 26.96 -2.75
C GLU A 6 -20.39 25.88 -2.66
N TYR A 7 -19.66 25.81 -1.55
CA TYR A 7 -18.61 24.79 -1.34
C TYR A 7 -19.09 23.59 -0.52
N ALA A 8 -20.39 23.44 -0.26
CA ALA A 8 -20.93 22.38 0.59
C ALA A 8 -20.55 20.96 0.11
N TYR A 9 -20.34 20.77 -1.20
CA TYR A 9 -19.87 19.52 -1.81
C TYR A 9 -18.49 19.08 -1.26
N MET A 10 -17.66 20.02 -0.78
CA MET A 10 -16.35 19.73 -0.18
C MET A 10 -16.40 19.31 1.29
N SER A 11 -17.58 19.21 1.90
CA SER A 11 -17.73 18.91 3.34
C SER A 11 -17.02 17.60 3.73
N GLY A 12 -17.17 16.55 2.94
CA GLY A 12 -16.52 15.26 3.17
C GLY A 12 -14.98 15.32 3.10
N LEU A 13 -14.42 16.13 2.19
CA LEU A 13 -12.96 16.37 2.12
C LEU A 13 -12.46 17.14 3.34
N ASN A 14 -13.24 18.10 3.83
CA ASN A 14 -12.91 18.80 5.07
C ASN A 14 -12.95 17.86 6.29
N ASP A 15 -13.88 16.91 6.34
CA ASP A 15 -13.93 15.87 7.38
C ASP A 15 -12.70 14.95 7.31
N PHE A 16 -12.32 14.51 6.11
CA PHE A 16 -11.11 13.72 5.89
C PHE A 16 -9.85 14.47 6.36
N ARG A 17 -9.72 15.75 6.02
CA ARG A 17 -8.61 16.60 6.50
C ARG A 17 -8.58 16.69 8.03
N ASN A 18 -9.74 16.89 8.67
CA ASN A 18 -9.84 16.97 10.12
C ASN A 18 -9.45 15.65 10.78
N TYR A 19 -9.87 14.53 10.21
CA TYR A 19 -9.47 13.19 10.66
C TYR A 19 -7.95 13.01 10.63
N LEU A 20 -7.28 13.35 9.52
CA LEU A 20 -5.82 13.25 9.41
C LEU A 20 -5.09 14.07 10.48
N LEU A 21 -5.56 15.28 10.76
CA LEU A 21 -4.99 16.14 11.80
C LEU A 21 -5.21 15.58 13.20
N ALA A 22 -6.39 15.02 13.45
CA ALA A 22 -6.75 14.47 14.75
C ALA A 22 -5.97 13.20 15.07
N THR A 23 -5.71 12.33 14.07
CA THR A 23 -5.02 11.05 14.27
C THR A 23 -3.50 11.10 14.07
N GLN A 24 -2.91 12.27 13.77
CA GLN A 24 -1.50 12.36 13.41
C GLN A 24 -0.54 11.78 14.49
N TRP A 25 -0.91 11.91 15.78
CA TRP A 25 -0.13 11.43 16.92
C TRP A 25 -0.66 10.13 17.53
N ASP A 26 -1.61 9.48 16.86
CA ASP A 26 -2.12 8.16 17.26
C ASP A 26 -1.07 7.10 16.89
N LEU A 27 -0.31 6.64 17.89
CA LEU A 27 0.74 5.64 17.69
C LEU A 27 0.17 4.23 17.47
N ASP A 28 -1.06 3.95 17.90
CA ASP A 28 -1.72 2.65 17.71
C ASP A 28 -2.11 2.42 16.24
N ARG A 29 -2.10 3.48 15.43
CA ARG A 29 -2.32 3.43 13.98
C ARG A 29 -1.03 3.22 13.19
N ARG A 30 0.12 3.05 13.83
CA ARG A 30 1.42 2.91 13.17
C ARG A 30 1.86 1.45 13.11
N GLU A 31 2.65 1.11 12.10
CA GLU A 31 3.37 -0.17 12.10
C GLU A 31 4.63 -0.07 12.96
N LEU A 32 5.00 -1.19 13.60
CA LEU A 32 6.17 -1.27 14.47
C LEU A 32 7.45 -1.67 13.73
N VAL A 33 7.33 -2.24 12.53
CA VAL A 33 8.46 -2.79 11.77
C VAL A 33 9.23 -1.64 11.10
N GLY A 34 10.50 -1.48 11.48
CA GLY A 34 11.40 -0.54 10.83
C GLY A 34 11.70 -0.88 9.37
N ARG A 35 12.37 0.05 8.67
CA ARG A 35 12.65 -0.11 7.23
C ARG A 35 14.10 -0.45 6.89
N SER A 36 15.03 -0.15 7.80
CA SER A 36 16.46 -0.32 7.60
C SER A 36 16.97 -1.54 8.37
N LEU A 37 17.76 -2.36 7.69
CA LEU A 37 18.48 -3.48 8.29
C LEU A 37 19.82 -2.99 8.82
N SER A 38 20.15 -3.32 10.07
CA SER A 38 21.50 -3.10 10.62
C SER A 38 22.48 -4.12 10.02
N ASP A 39 23.77 -3.80 10.00
CA ASP A 39 24.83 -4.74 9.57
C ASP A 39 24.84 -6.07 10.35
N ASN A 40 24.28 -6.09 11.56
CA ASN A 40 24.16 -7.28 12.42
C ASN A 40 22.88 -8.09 12.18
N GLY A 41 22.09 -7.76 11.17
CA GLY A 41 20.85 -8.46 10.84
C GLY A 41 19.70 -8.19 11.80
N TYR A 42 19.66 -7.02 12.45
CA TYR A 42 18.56 -6.54 13.29
C TYR A 42 17.77 -5.43 12.61
N ILE A 43 16.50 -5.33 12.97
CA ILE A 43 15.61 -4.25 12.56
C ILE A 43 15.06 -3.53 13.78
N ARG A 44 14.86 -2.22 13.65
CA ARG A 44 14.30 -1.40 14.71
C ARG A 44 12.80 -1.68 14.88
N VAL A 45 12.35 -1.86 16.12
CA VAL A 45 10.93 -2.03 16.48
C VAL A 45 10.44 -0.78 17.17
N GLN A 46 9.65 0.03 16.47
CA GLN A 46 9.03 1.25 16.98
C GLN A 46 7.91 1.72 16.05
N PRO A 47 6.93 2.49 16.54
CA PRO A 47 5.97 3.18 15.68
C PRO A 47 6.69 4.08 14.66
N ASP A 48 6.54 3.80 13.35
CA ASP A 48 7.12 4.61 12.26
C ASP A 48 6.02 5.20 11.36
N VAL A 49 5.53 4.41 10.41
CA VAL A 49 4.57 4.85 9.39
C VAL A 49 3.18 4.28 9.66
N LEU A 50 2.16 4.74 8.92
CA LEU A 50 0.79 4.22 9.08
C LEU A 50 0.75 2.70 8.88
N SER A 51 0.01 2.01 9.72
CA SER A 51 -0.28 0.58 9.58
C SER A 51 -1.04 0.28 8.30
N TYR A 52 -0.93 -0.95 7.80
CA TYR A 52 -1.72 -1.42 6.65
C TYR A 52 -3.21 -1.13 6.81
N LYS A 53 -3.78 -1.46 7.97
CA LYS A 53 -5.19 -1.22 8.29
C LYS A 53 -5.56 0.25 8.12
N GLU A 54 -4.73 1.15 8.63
CA GLU A 54 -4.99 2.58 8.51
C GLU A 54 -4.86 3.07 7.07
N ARG A 55 -3.86 2.60 6.30
CA ARG A 55 -3.74 2.93 4.87
C ARG A 55 -4.98 2.49 4.07
N ILE A 56 -5.49 1.28 4.33
CA ILE A 56 -6.73 0.78 3.72
C ILE A 56 -7.94 1.63 4.12
N ASN A 57 -8.03 2.05 5.38
CA ASN A 57 -9.11 2.94 5.83
C ASN A 57 -9.06 4.29 5.10
N LEU A 58 -7.90 4.92 5.02
CA LEU A 58 -7.72 6.19 4.29
C LEU A 58 -8.13 6.05 2.83
N LEU A 59 -7.69 4.98 2.15
CA LEU A 59 -8.08 4.68 0.79
C LEU A 59 -9.61 4.52 0.67
N ARG A 60 -10.22 3.72 1.54
CA ARG A 60 -11.68 3.50 1.56
C ARG A 60 -12.47 4.79 1.77
N TYR A 61 -11.97 5.70 2.61
CA TYR A 61 -12.60 7.01 2.81
C TYR A 61 -12.54 7.83 1.52
N LEU A 62 -11.38 7.96 0.88
CA LEU A 62 -11.24 8.71 -0.36
C LEU A 62 -12.09 8.12 -1.48
N LEU A 63 -12.06 6.80 -1.67
CA LEU A 63 -12.91 6.10 -2.64
C LEU A 63 -14.41 6.33 -2.38
N THR A 64 -14.81 6.36 -1.10
CA THR A 64 -16.20 6.66 -0.74
C THR A 64 -16.57 8.10 -1.09
N LEU A 65 -15.66 9.05 -0.87
CA LEU A 65 -15.88 10.46 -1.23
C LEU A 65 -15.99 10.63 -2.75
N ASP A 66 -15.15 9.95 -3.52
CA ASP A 66 -15.23 9.95 -4.99
C ASP A 66 -16.59 9.39 -5.47
N ALA A 67 -17.02 8.25 -4.93
CA ALA A 67 -18.32 7.67 -5.28
C ALA A 67 -19.50 8.59 -4.89
N LEU A 68 -19.44 9.25 -3.73
CA LEU A 68 -20.46 10.19 -3.30
C LEU A 68 -20.50 11.46 -4.17
N GLU A 69 -19.35 11.89 -4.71
CA GLU A 69 -19.28 13.02 -5.62
C GLU A 69 -19.93 12.71 -6.97
N VAL A 70 -19.73 11.50 -7.50
CA VAL A 70 -20.44 11.02 -8.69
C VAL A 70 -21.95 10.99 -8.44
N GLU A 71 -22.38 10.37 -7.34
CA GLU A 71 -23.81 10.32 -6.97
C GLU A 71 -24.42 11.72 -6.80
N ARG A 72 -23.65 12.67 -6.23
CA ARG A 72 -24.08 14.06 -6.08
C ARG A 72 -24.24 14.74 -7.45
N ALA A 73 -23.29 14.57 -8.36
CA ALA A 73 -23.34 15.12 -9.71
C ALA A 73 -24.57 14.60 -10.46
N GLU A 74 -24.76 13.27 -10.47
CA GLU A 74 -25.91 12.61 -11.10
C GLU A 74 -27.25 13.09 -10.52
N GLN A 75 -27.34 13.21 -9.19
CA GLN A 75 -28.55 13.70 -8.54
C GLN A 75 -28.82 15.18 -8.86
N HIS A 76 -27.77 16.00 -8.94
CA HIS A 76 -27.89 17.42 -9.26
C HIS A 76 -28.36 17.62 -10.71
N ASP A 77 -27.82 16.87 -11.66
CA ASP A 77 -28.27 16.85 -13.06
C ASP A 77 -29.73 16.41 -13.18
N ALA A 78 -30.13 15.34 -12.47
CA ALA A 78 -31.52 14.89 -12.43
C ALA A 78 -32.48 15.95 -11.84
N ASP A 79 -32.04 16.68 -10.82
CA ASP A 79 -32.80 17.78 -10.21
C ASP A 79 -32.96 18.97 -11.16
N LEU A 80 -31.91 19.30 -11.91
CA LEU A 80 -31.91 20.34 -12.93
C LEU A 80 -32.88 19.96 -14.06
N ALA A 81 -32.73 18.76 -14.62
CA ALA A 81 -33.55 18.26 -15.73
C ALA A 81 -35.04 18.14 -15.36
N SER A 82 -35.35 17.83 -14.11
CA SER A 82 -36.73 17.76 -13.60
C SER A 82 -37.31 19.11 -13.16
N GLY A 83 -36.51 20.18 -13.15
CA GLY A 83 -36.91 21.51 -12.70
C GLY A 83 -37.09 21.65 -11.18
N ARG A 84 -36.51 20.74 -10.39
CA ARG A 84 -36.48 20.85 -8.91
C ARG A 84 -35.54 21.97 -8.43
N ILE A 85 -34.51 22.26 -9.22
CA ILE A 85 -33.59 23.39 -9.03
C ILE A 85 -33.64 24.31 -10.26
N PRO A 86 -33.38 25.62 -10.10
CA PRO A 86 -33.42 26.56 -11.22
C PRO A 86 -32.28 26.32 -12.20
N ASP A 87 -32.55 26.53 -13.49
CA ASP A 87 -31.55 26.44 -14.54
C ASP A 87 -30.65 27.68 -14.59
N THR A 88 -29.60 27.68 -13.76
CA THR A 88 -28.58 28.74 -13.68
C THR A 88 -27.20 28.20 -14.09
N PRO A 89 -26.26 29.07 -14.52
CA PRO A 89 -24.89 28.66 -14.84
C PRO A 89 -24.21 27.87 -13.72
N GLU A 90 -24.42 28.27 -12.46
CA GLU A 90 -23.83 27.64 -11.28
C GLU A 90 -24.37 26.22 -11.05
N ASN A 91 -25.68 26.01 -11.23
CA ASN A 91 -26.28 24.67 -11.12
C ASN A 91 -25.86 23.77 -12.28
N ARG A 92 -25.66 24.33 -13.49
CA ARG A 92 -25.10 23.56 -14.62
C ARG A 92 -23.67 23.10 -14.34
N GLU A 93 -22.85 23.95 -13.74
CA GLU A 93 -21.48 23.59 -13.35
C GLU A 93 -21.48 22.45 -12.31
N LEU A 94 -22.40 22.49 -11.35
CA LEU A 94 -22.56 21.44 -10.34
C LEU A 94 -23.17 20.13 -10.89
N CYS A 95 -23.63 20.07 -12.14
CA CYS A 95 -24.02 18.80 -12.77
C CYS A 95 -22.80 17.93 -13.11
N GLU A 96 -21.62 18.54 -13.21
CA GLU A 96 -20.36 17.84 -13.46
C GLU A 96 -19.73 17.35 -12.15
N ILE A 97 -18.89 16.31 -12.25
CA ILE A 97 -18.07 15.81 -11.15
C ILE A 97 -17.02 16.88 -10.80
N GLN A 98 -17.01 17.33 -9.54
CA GLN A 98 -16.12 18.41 -9.09
C GLN A 98 -14.74 17.92 -8.68
N PHE A 99 -14.61 16.66 -8.26
CA PHE A 99 -13.33 16.07 -7.88
C PHE A 99 -13.31 14.54 -8.06
N GLU A 100 -12.10 14.03 -8.27
CA GLU A 100 -11.75 12.61 -8.18
C GLU A 100 -10.41 12.54 -7.44
N MET A 101 -10.40 11.99 -6.24
CA MET A 101 -9.22 11.93 -5.37
C MET A 101 -8.30 10.77 -5.75
N ILE A 102 -8.87 9.64 -6.18
CA ILE A 102 -8.14 8.42 -6.54
C ILE A 102 -8.48 8.01 -7.98
N THR A 103 -7.62 8.37 -8.93
CA THR A 103 -7.73 7.90 -10.31
C THR A 103 -7.35 6.41 -10.42
N PRO A 104 -7.76 5.70 -11.49
CA PRO A 104 -7.34 4.30 -11.70
C PRO A 104 -5.82 4.09 -11.72
N ALA A 105 -5.06 5.04 -12.29
CA ALA A 105 -3.60 4.98 -12.30
C ALA A 105 -3.01 5.10 -10.88
N GLN A 106 -3.54 6.04 -10.08
CA GLN A 106 -3.15 6.18 -8.68
C GLN A 106 -3.52 4.94 -7.86
N LEU A 107 -4.69 4.33 -8.14
CA LEU A 107 -5.13 3.12 -7.50
C LEU A 107 -4.18 1.94 -7.74
N VAL A 108 -3.71 1.76 -8.98
CA VAL A 108 -2.71 0.73 -9.33
C VAL A 108 -1.38 0.99 -8.61
N ALA A 109 -0.91 2.24 -8.57
CA ALA A 109 0.30 2.58 -7.81
C ALA A 109 0.14 2.33 -6.30
N ILE A 110 -1.02 2.63 -5.73
CA ILE A 110 -1.35 2.33 -4.33
C ILE A 110 -1.40 0.81 -4.11
N ASP A 111 -2.03 0.06 -5.01
CA ASP A 111 -2.13 -1.40 -4.94
C ASP A 111 -0.76 -2.07 -4.94
N PHE A 112 0.13 -1.63 -5.82
CA PHE A 112 1.52 -2.07 -5.89
C PHE A 112 2.25 -1.87 -4.56
N MET A 113 2.09 -0.71 -3.92
CA MET A 113 2.73 -0.45 -2.63
C MET A 113 2.10 -1.23 -1.47
N LEU A 114 0.79 -1.43 -1.49
CA LEU A 114 0.06 -2.16 -0.44
C LEU A 114 0.25 -3.67 -0.52
N SER A 115 0.40 -4.23 -1.72
CA SER A 115 0.67 -5.66 -1.94
C SER A 115 2.03 -6.11 -1.43
N MET A 116 3.00 -5.19 -1.34
CA MET A 116 4.27 -5.40 -0.66
C MET A 116 4.20 -5.11 0.85
N HIS A 117 3.03 -5.14 1.50
CA HIS A 117 2.92 -4.98 2.95
C HIS A 117 2.63 -6.32 3.64
N HIS A 118 3.35 -6.61 4.73
CA HIS A 118 3.24 -7.87 5.49
C HIS A 118 1.89 -8.14 6.18
N TYR A 119 0.95 -7.19 6.17
CA TYR A 119 -0.40 -7.36 6.73
C TYR A 119 -1.47 -7.37 5.64
N ALA A 120 -1.06 -7.29 4.36
CA ALA A 120 -1.98 -7.44 3.25
C ALA A 120 -2.45 -8.90 3.17
N LEU A 121 -3.77 -9.07 3.21
CA LEU A 121 -4.39 -10.39 3.32
C LEU A 121 -4.45 -11.14 2.00
N HIS A 122 -4.64 -10.41 0.90
CA HIS A 122 -4.88 -10.99 -0.40
C HIS A 122 -4.33 -10.10 -1.52
N ALA A 123 -4.19 -10.66 -2.72
CA ALA A 123 -3.79 -9.92 -3.91
C ALA A 123 -4.79 -8.80 -4.25
N PHE A 124 -4.31 -7.73 -4.88
CA PHE A 124 -5.11 -6.59 -5.31
C PHE A 124 -5.89 -5.90 -4.16
N PRO A 125 -5.24 -5.57 -3.03
CA PRO A 125 -5.94 -5.01 -1.88
C PRO A 125 -6.62 -3.66 -2.15
N ALA A 126 -6.00 -2.79 -2.94
CA ALA A 126 -6.56 -1.48 -3.25
C ALA A 126 -7.67 -1.58 -4.29
N VAL A 127 -7.46 -2.39 -5.35
CA VAL A 127 -8.48 -2.61 -6.38
C VAL A 127 -9.72 -3.32 -5.80
N SER A 128 -9.52 -4.25 -4.86
CA SER A 128 -10.63 -4.86 -4.13
C SER A 128 -11.41 -3.84 -3.30
N ALA A 129 -10.74 -2.89 -2.63
CA ALA A 129 -11.40 -1.81 -1.91
C ALA A 129 -12.18 -0.88 -2.86
N TRP A 130 -11.62 -0.58 -4.03
CA TRP A 130 -12.33 0.18 -5.08
C TRP A 130 -13.58 -0.56 -5.56
N PHE A 131 -13.47 -1.87 -5.84
CA PHE A 131 -14.58 -2.71 -6.29
C PHE A 131 -15.70 -2.77 -5.25
N GLU A 132 -15.35 -2.93 -3.96
CA GLU A 132 -16.30 -2.88 -2.85
C GLU A 132 -17.11 -1.59 -2.83
N VAL A 133 -16.47 -0.44 -3.08
CA VAL A 133 -17.14 0.86 -3.06
C VAL A 133 -17.95 1.08 -4.35
N HIS A 134 -17.32 0.97 -5.50
CA HIS A 134 -17.91 1.37 -6.78
C HIS A 134 -18.84 0.32 -7.39
N ARG A 135 -18.63 -0.97 -7.12
CA ARG A 135 -19.45 -2.05 -7.70
C ARG A 135 -20.39 -2.71 -6.69
N LEU A 136 -19.97 -2.83 -5.43
CA LEU A 136 -20.79 -3.43 -4.37
C LEU A 136 -21.53 -2.41 -3.49
N GLY A 137 -21.35 -1.11 -3.74
CA GLY A 137 -22.06 -0.05 -3.04
C GLY A 137 -21.66 0.14 -1.57
N ARG A 138 -20.51 -0.39 -1.12
CA ARG A 138 -20.03 -0.16 0.26
C ARG A 138 -19.65 1.30 0.43
N ARG A 139 -19.96 1.89 1.58
CA ARG A 139 -19.62 3.28 1.92
C ARG A 139 -18.93 3.31 3.27
N TYR A 140 -17.74 3.90 3.32
CA TYR A 140 -16.92 4.02 4.51
C TYR A 140 -16.87 5.49 4.93
N ARG A 141 -17.63 5.85 5.97
CA ARG A 141 -17.66 7.23 6.47
C ARG A 141 -16.37 7.56 7.20
N VAL A 142 -15.86 8.77 6.97
CA VAL A 142 -14.76 9.33 7.77
C VAL A 142 -15.25 9.47 9.21
N PRO A 143 -14.59 8.83 10.20
CA PRO A 143 -14.98 8.95 11.58
C PRO A 143 -14.57 10.32 12.14
N GLN A 144 -15.42 10.89 12.98
CA GLN A 144 -15.10 12.08 13.75
C GLN A 144 -14.40 11.64 15.04
N VAL A 145 -13.14 12.02 15.20
CA VAL A 145 -12.30 11.59 16.32
C VAL A 145 -11.70 12.80 17.02
N GLU A 146 -11.48 12.67 18.33
CA GLU A 146 -10.80 13.71 19.10
C GLU A 146 -9.31 13.76 18.72
N ALA A 147 -8.73 14.95 18.82
CA ALA A 147 -7.32 15.15 18.47
C ALA A 147 -6.41 14.44 19.48
N CYS A 148 -5.60 13.50 19.00
CA CYS A 148 -4.61 12.82 19.81
C CYS A 148 -3.50 13.81 20.22
N PRO A 149 -3.14 13.87 21.52
CA PRO A 149 -2.06 14.72 21.98
C PRO A 149 -0.72 14.24 21.40
N LYS A 150 0.21 15.17 21.22
CA LYS A 150 1.58 14.82 20.81
C LYS A 150 2.27 14.01 21.90
N VAL A 151 2.71 12.80 21.54
CA VAL A 151 3.44 11.89 22.42
C VAL A 151 4.84 11.57 21.86
N PRO A 152 5.84 11.31 22.73
CA PRO A 152 7.14 10.85 22.27
C PRO A 152 7.04 9.45 21.65
N ILE A 153 7.75 9.23 20.54
CA ILE A 153 7.84 7.91 19.89
C ILE A 153 8.78 7.04 20.72
N SER A 154 8.27 5.93 21.25
CA SER A 154 9.06 5.00 22.07
C SER A 154 9.76 3.96 21.19
N LEU A 155 11.03 3.71 21.49
CA LEU A 155 11.79 2.60 20.92
C LEU A 155 11.49 1.34 21.74
N HIS A 156 10.89 0.32 21.11
CA HIS A 156 10.61 -0.94 21.78
C HIS A 156 11.82 -1.89 21.77
N GLY A 157 12.72 -1.75 20.78
CA GLY A 157 14.00 -2.45 20.75
C GLY A 157 14.44 -2.82 19.33
N TRP A 158 15.27 -3.84 19.23
CA TRP A 158 15.83 -4.37 17.98
C TRP A 158 15.50 -5.86 17.82
N TYR A 159 14.82 -6.24 16.73
CA TYR A 159 14.44 -7.62 16.45
C TYR A 159 15.37 -8.25 15.41
N ARG A 160 15.85 -9.48 15.63
CA ARG A 160 16.78 -10.15 14.72
C ARG A 160 16.05 -10.77 13.53
N VAL A 161 16.47 -10.45 12.31
CA VAL A 161 15.89 -10.95 11.05
C VAL A 161 16.92 -11.56 10.09
N GLY A 162 18.23 -11.48 10.40
CA GLY A 162 19.27 -11.92 9.46
C GLY A 162 19.26 -11.06 8.20
N GLY A 163 19.31 -11.68 7.03
CA GLY A 163 19.09 -11.03 5.73
C GLY A 163 17.62 -11.05 5.30
N PHE A 164 16.68 -11.09 6.26
CA PHE A 164 15.27 -11.51 6.07
C PHE A 164 15.11 -13.00 5.74
N ASP A 165 16.00 -13.83 6.28
CA ASP A 165 16.07 -15.27 6.06
C ASP A 165 16.27 -16.07 7.36
N ALA A 166 16.32 -15.40 8.52
CA ALA A 166 16.67 -16.04 9.79
C ALA A 166 15.67 -17.12 10.25
N GLU A 167 14.38 -16.90 10.04
CA GLU A 167 13.30 -17.77 10.52
C GLU A 167 12.26 -18.11 9.46
N ALA A 168 12.16 -17.32 8.40
CA ALA A 168 11.17 -17.49 7.34
C ALA A 168 11.83 -17.22 5.98
N PRO A 169 11.67 -18.13 4.99
CA PRO A 169 12.23 -17.92 3.67
C PRO A 169 11.48 -16.79 2.94
N THR A 170 12.12 -16.15 1.95
CA THR A 170 11.54 -15.08 1.14
C THR A 170 11.95 -15.21 -0.31
N ASP A 171 11.07 -14.84 -1.23
CA ASP A 171 11.32 -14.85 -2.68
C ASP A 171 11.33 -13.42 -3.28
N GLY A 172 10.92 -12.41 -2.51
CA GLY A 172 10.77 -11.04 -2.96
C GLY A 172 9.80 -10.95 -4.14
N LEU A 173 10.20 -10.20 -5.18
CA LEU A 173 9.43 -10.00 -6.40
C LEU A 173 9.54 -11.18 -7.40
N ARG A 174 10.25 -12.27 -7.09
CA ARG A 174 10.39 -13.38 -8.02
C ARG A 174 9.10 -14.20 -8.19
N ASP A 175 8.66 -14.41 -9.42
CA ASP A 175 7.52 -15.27 -9.75
C ASP A 175 7.92 -16.45 -10.63
N TYR A 176 7.91 -17.65 -10.05
CA TYR A 176 8.28 -18.89 -10.75
C TYR A 176 7.27 -19.28 -11.85
N ALA A 177 5.99 -18.98 -11.65
CA ALA A 177 4.96 -19.31 -12.63
C ALA A 177 5.06 -18.34 -13.82
N ALA A 178 5.24 -17.04 -13.56
CA ALA A 178 5.47 -16.07 -14.63
C ALA A 178 6.74 -16.41 -15.41
N GLU A 179 7.85 -16.74 -14.74
CA GLU A 179 9.10 -17.20 -15.38
C GLU A 179 8.86 -18.35 -16.37
N GLN A 180 7.98 -19.30 -16.02
CA GLN A 180 7.66 -20.44 -16.87
C GLN A 180 6.75 -20.08 -18.04
N TRP A 181 5.77 -19.20 -17.83
CA TRP A 181 4.72 -18.91 -18.80
C TRP A 181 4.99 -17.70 -19.70
N ASN A 182 5.85 -16.78 -19.28
CA ASN A 182 6.16 -15.55 -20.00
C ASN A 182 6.67 -15.79 -21.44
N PRO A 183 7.50 -16.82 -21.74
CA PRO A 183 7.85 -17.12 -23.13
C PRO A 183 6.66 -17.40 -24.05
N TYR A 184 5.54 -17.87 -23.49
CA TYR A 184 4.32 -18.20 -24.24
C TYR A 184 3.30 -17.06 -24.24
N ARG A 185 3.21 -16.32 -23.12
CA ARG A 185 2.27 -15.20 -22.96
C ARG A 185 2.77 -13.91 -23.61
N HIS A 186 4.09 -13.74 -23.67
CA HIS A 186 4.78 -12.55 -24.16
C HIS A 186 5.94 -12.94 -25.11
N PRO A 187 5.65 -13.60 -26.24
CA PRO A 187 6.67 -14.10 -27.16
C PRO A 187 7.56 -13.00 -27.76
N GLU A 188 7.13 -11.75 -27.71
CA GLU A 188 7.88 -10.57 -28.15
C GLU A 188 8.98 -10.12 -27.18
N ARG A 189 8.94 -10.57 -25.91
CA ARG A 189 9.93 -10.17 -24.90
C ARG A 189 11.24 -10.93 -25.08
N LEU A 190 12.34 -10.20 -24.86
CA LEU A 190 13.69 -10.79 -24.89
C LEU A 190 13.95 -11.76 -23.72
N SER A 191 13.23 -11.61 -22.61
CA SER A 191 13.42 -12.40 -21.40
C SER A 191 12.09 -12.68 -20.72
N ALA A 192 12.02 -13.82 -20.03
CA ALA A 192 10.88 -14.20 -19.19
C ALA A 192 10.91 -13.57 -17.80
N TYR A 193 12.03 -12.97 -17.41
CA TYR A 193 12.26 -12.39 -16.08
C TYR A 193 13.19 -11.17 -16.17
N ALA A 194 13.26 -10.40 -15.09
CA ALA A 194 14.23 -9.32 -14.94
C ALA A 194 15.21 -9.62 -13.79
N GLN A 195 16.29 -8.83 -13.72
CA GLN A 195 17.26 -8.91 -12.64
C GLN A 195 17.42 -7.55 -11.95
N THR A 196 17.56 -7.57 -10.63
CA THR A 196 17.92 -6.37 -9.87
C THR A 196 19.37 -5.97 -10.13
N THR A 197 19.76 -4.79 -9.65
CA THR A 197 21.16 -4.33 -9.69
C THR A 197 22.13 -5.22 -8.90
N ARG A 198 21.64 -6.04 -7.94
CA ARG A 198 22.44 -7.06 -7.24
C ARG A 198 22.39 -8.45 -7.92
N GLY A 199 21.70 -8.58 -9.05
CA GLY A 199 21.63 -9.82 -9.84
C GLY A 199 20.55 -10.81 -9.38
N GLU A 200 19.71 -10.45 -8.40
CA GLU A 200 18.57 -11.26 -7.98
C GLU A 200 17.53 -11.32 -9.10
N ARG A 201 17.00 -12.52 -9.36
CA ARG A 201 15.90 -12.67 -10.32
C ARG A 201 14.60 -12.19 -9.70
N THR A 202 13.85 -11.42 -10.47
CA THR A 202 12.50 -10.95 -10.13
C THR A 202 11.56 -11.30 -11.26
N ASP A 203 10.27 -11.04 -11.07
CA ASP A 203 9.34 -10.97 -12.19
C ASP A 203 9.82 -9.97 -13.25
N TYR A 204 9.35 -10.15 -14.49
CA TYR A 204 9.65 -9.22 -15.57
C TYR A 204 9.11 -7.82 -15.20
N PHE A 205 9.91 -6.79 -15.49
CA PHE A 205 9.50 -5.41 -15.36
C PHE A 205 10.21 -4.56 -16.41
N GLU A 206 9.66 -3.39 -16.68
CA GLU A 206 10.30 -2.36 -17.49
C GLU A 206 10.68 -1.16 -16.62
N GLU A 207 11.70 -0.41 -17.07
CA GLU A 207 12.20 0.76 -16.36
C GLU A 207 11.85 2.06 -17.10
N SER A 208 11.62 3.11 -16.33
CA SER A 208 11.39 4.49 -16.77
C SER A 208 12.12 5.48 -15.86
N ASP A 209 12.09 6.78 -16.18
CA ASP A 209 12.77 7.80 -15.37
C ASP A 209 12.19 7.92 -13.95
N GLN A 210 10.90 7.63 -13.79
CA GLN A 210 10.17 7.64 -12.54
C GLN A 210 9.25 6.41 -12.46
N LEU A 211 8.65 6.15 -11.29
CA LEU A 211 7.60 5.15 -11.19
C LEU A 211 6.41 5.67 -11.99
N ASP A 212 5.99 4.89 -12.98
CA ASP A 212 4.93 5.29 -13.89
C ASP A 212 3.90 4.17 -14.04
N VAL A 213 2.66 4.57 -14.32
CA VAL A 213 1.54 3.66 -14.51
C VAL A 213 0.85 4.03 -15.81
N ASP A 214 0.68 3.05 -16.69
CA ASP A 214 -0.10 3.25 -17.92
C ASP A 214 -1.57 3.53 -17.54
N ALA A 215 -1.97 4.80 -17.63
CA ALA A 215 -3.29 5.24 -17.21
C ALA A 215 -4.43 4.57 -18.00
N SER A 216 -4.21 4.26 -19.28
CA SER A 216 -5.24 3.64 -20.13
C SER A 216 -5.44 2.19 -19.72
N ARG A 217 -4.34 1.44 -19.56
CA ARG A 217 -4.40 0.03 -19.14
C ARG A 217 -4.85 -0.11 -17.69
N ALA A 218 -4.47 0.81 -16.81
CA ALA A 218 -4.97 0.86 -15.44
C ALA A 218 -6.48 1.10 -15.41
N CYS A 219 -6.98 2.06 -16.18
CA CYS A 219 -8.42 2.33 -16.30
C CYS A 219 -9.17 1.11 -16.85
N GLU A 220 -8.70 0.52 -17.96
CA GLU A 220 -9.30 -0.67 -18.55
C GLU A 220 -9.33 -1.85 -17.56
N PHE A 221 -8.22 -2.11 -16.86
CA PHE A 221 -8.17 -3.21 -15.92
C PHE A 221 -9.11 -2.99 -14.74
N VAL A 222 -9.02 -1.84 -14.06
CA VAL A 222 -9.80 -1.54 -12.85
C VAL A 222 -11.29 -1.47 -13.15
N THR A 223 -11.67 -0.80 -14.24
CA THR A 223 -13.08 -0.49 -14.52
C THR A 223 -13.77 -1.54 -15.37
N CYS A 224 -13.05 -2.27 -16.24
CA CYS A 224 -13.66 -3.23 -17.16
C CYS A 224 -13.27 -4.68 -16.86
N SER A 225 -11.99 -4.96 -16.60
CA SER A 225 -11.50 -6.33 -16.45
C SER A 225 -11.73 -6.91 -15.06
N PHE A 226 -11.56 -6.10 -14.01
CA PHE A 226 -11.68 -6.51 -12.61
C PHE A 226 -13.15 -6.63 -12.21
N ASP A 227 -13.77 -7.73 -12.61
CA ASP A 227 -15.16 -8.06 -12.32
C ASP A 227 -15.33 -8.84 -11.00
N TYR A 228 -16.55 -9.35 -10.75
CA TYR A 228 -16.84 -10.13 -9.56
C TYR A 228 -16.04 -11.45 -9.50
N ALA A 229 -15.76 -12.09 -10.64
CA ALA A 229 -14.98 -13.31 -10.68
C ALA A 229 -13.51 -13.04 -10.32
N TRP A 230 -12.95 -11.93 -10.81
CA TRP A 230 -11.65 -11.43 -10.37
C TRP A 230 -11.64 -11.15 -8.87
N TYR A 231 -12.59 -10.35 -8.38
CA TYR A 231 -12.69 -10.01 -6.96
C TYR A 231 -12.72 -11.24 -6.06
N ALA A 232 -13.52 -12.26 -6.42
CA ALA A 232 -13.62 -13.51 -5.67
C ALA A 232 -12.33 -14.35 -5.74
N ARG A 233 -11.69 -14.42 -6.91
CA ARG A 233 -10.45 -15.19 -7.10
C ARG A 233 -9.32 -14.63 -6.25
N VAL A 234 -9.08 -13.32 -6.32
CA VAL A 234 -7.90 -12.70 -5.69
C VAL A 234 -7.88 -12.84 -4.17
N GLN A 235 -9.03 -13.06 -3.52
CA GLN A 235 -9.11 -13.31 -2.07
C GLN A 235 -8.30 -14.52 -1.60
N GLY A 236 -8.07 -15.50 -2.48
CA GLY A 236 -7.30 -16.71 -2.18
C GLY A 236 -5.82 -16.62 -2.56
N HIS A 237 -5.36 -15.48 -3.09
CA HIS A 237 -4.01 -15.29 -3.59
C HIS A 237 -3.17 -14.42 -2.63
N ALA A 238 -1.87 -14.68 -2.57
CA ALA A 238 -0.99 -13.92 -1.69
C ALA A 238 -0.89 -12.46 -2.15
N ALA A 239 -0.81 -11.52 -1.20
CA ALA A 239 -0.81 -10.09 -1.53
C ALA A 239 0.25 -9.70 -2.57
N ILE A 240 1.46 -10.26 -2.46
CA ILE A 240 2.58 -9.97 -3.38
C ILE A 240 2.28 -10.27 -4.84
N GLU A 241 1.30 -11.14 -5.13
CA GLU A 241 0.94 -11.51 -6.49
C GLU A 241 0.44 -10.30 -7.30
N SER A 242 -0.21 -9.31 -6.68
CA SER A 242 -0.59 -8.12 -7.47
C SER A 242 0.61 -7.24 -7.80
N ALA A 243 1.60 -7.09 -6.89
CA ALA A 243 2.84 -6.37 -7.22
C ALA A 243 3.55 -6.99 -8.43
N ARG A 244 3.63 -8.33 -8.45
CA ARG A 244 4.19 -9.11 -9.56
C ARG A 244 3.38 -8.93 -10.84
N PHE A 245 2.05 -9.05 -10.75
CA PHE A 245 1.15 -8.83 -11.87
C PHE A 245 1.33 -7.45 -12.53
N TRP A 246 1.35 -6.37 -11.74
CA TRP A 246 1.49 -5.01 -12.29
C TRP A 246 2.79 -4.82 -13.07
N LEU A 247 3.88 -5.40 -12.58
CA LEU A 247 5.19 -5.38 -13.24
C LEU A 247 5.17 -6.26 -14.49
N ASN A 248 4.73 -7.51 -14.36
CA ASN A 248 4.78 -8.48 -15.44
C ASN A 248 3.89 -8.10 -16.61
N GLU A 249 2.72 -7.52 -16.35
CA GLU A 249 1.83 -7.05 -17.40
C GLU A 249 2.23 -5.68 -17.95
N THR A 250 3.34 -5.09 -17.47
CA THR A 250 3.85 -3.76 -17.86
C THR A 250 2.81 -2.65 -17.71
N MET A 251 1.92 -2.79 -16.73
CA MET A 251 0.99 -1.72 -16.34
C MET A 251 1.64 -0.71 -15.40
N LEU A 252 2.68 -1.14 -14.68
CA LEU A 252 3.52 -0.30 -13.83
C LEU A 252 4.99 -0.53 -14.20
N THR A 253 5.74 0.56 -14.36
CA THR A 253 7.18 0.54 -14.60
C THR A 253 7.96 1.11 -13.43
N LEU A 254 9.16 0.60 -13.21
CA LEU A 254 10.00 1.01 -12.09
C LEU A 254 10.92 2.16 -12.50
N PRO A 255 11.27 3.08 -11.58
CA PRO A 255 12.36 4.02 -11.82
C PRO A 255 13.67 3.25 -12.11
N ALA A 256 14.43 3.71 -13.09
CA ALA A 256 15.71 3.11 -13.45
C ALA A 256 16.64 2.96 -12.24
N GLY A 257 17.15 1.74 -12.02
CA GLY A 257 18.05 1.44 -10.90
C GLY A 257 17.37 1.34 -9.52
N ALA A 258 16.04 1.48 -9.44
CA ALA A 258 15.29 1.35 -8.18
C ALA A 258 14.78 -0.08 -7.93
N SER A 259 14.95 -1.03 -8.85
CA SER A 259 14.48 -2.42 -8.73
C SER A 259 14.89 -3.10 -7.43
N GLN A 260 16.14 -2.89 -6.98
CA GLN A 260 16.62 -3.45 -5.71
C GLN A 260 15.84 -2.94 -4.50
N ARG A 261 15.42 -1.67 -4.50
CA ARG A 261 14.64 -1.10 -3.39
C ARG A 261 13.30 -1.82 -3.24
N TYR A 262 12.62 -2.10 -4.36
CA TYR A 262 11.33 -2.79 -4.34
C TYR A 262 11.48 -4.28 -4.01
N GLN A 263 12.58 -4.91 -4.47
CA GLN A 263 12.95 -6.26 -4.04
C GLN A 263 13.17 -6.32 -2.52
N ASP A 264 13.96 -5.42 -1.94
CA ASP A 264 14.21 -5.36 -0.50
C ASP A 264 12.90 -5.13 0.30
N MET A 265 11.99 -4.29 -0.23
CA MET A 265 10.66 -4.08 0.35
C MET A 265 9.79 -5.35 0.32
N ALA A 266 9.75 -6.04 -0.82
CA ALA A 266 8.98 -7.28 -0.98
C ALA A 266 9.52 -8.39 -0.07
N THR A 267 10.84 -8.58 -0.04
CA THR A 267 11.53 -9.55 0.81
C THR A 267 11.25 -9.30 2.28
N ARG A 268 11.42 -8.06 2.77
CA ARG A 268 11.10 -7.70 4.15
C ARG A 268 9.66 -8.04 4.49
N SER A 269 8.72 -7.68 3.64
CA SER A 269 7.30 -7.89 3.95
C SER A 269 6.90 -9.35 3.90
N GLN A 270 7.44 -10.12 2.96
CA GLN A 270 7.24 -11.58 2.95
C GLN A 270 7.78 -12.24 4.21
N TYR A 271 8.94 -11.79 4.71
CA TYR A 271 9.51 -12.32 5.94
C TYR A 271 8.54 -12.21 7.12
N PHE A 272 7.97 -11.02 7.35
CA PHE A 272 7.06 -10.82 8.47
C PHE A 272 5.70 -11.51 8.28
N ALA A 273 5.19 -11.56 7.05
CA ALA A 273 3.96 -12.30 6.74
C ALA A 273 4.15 -13.81 7.03
N ARG A 274 5.22 -14.41 6.49
CA ARG A 274 5.54 -15.83 6.69
C ARG A 274 5.94 -16.15 8.12
N LEU A 275 6.58 -15.21 8.83
CA LEU A 275 6.87 -15.34 10.25
C LEU A 275 5.58 -15.41 11.07
N ALA A 276 4.61 -14.54 10.79
CA ALA A 276 3.30 -14.57 11.42
C ALA A 276 2.55 -15.87 11.12
N GLU A 277 2.57 -16.34 9.87
CA GLU A 277 1.99 -17.64 9.48
C GLU A 277 2.64 -18.81 10.22
N ARG A 278 3.98 -18.88 10.24
CA ARG A 278 4.74 -19.95 10.91
C ARG A 278 4.43 -20.00 12.40
N LEU A 279 4.32 -18.84 13.04
CA LEU A 279 4.02 -18.72 14.46
C LEU A 279 2.51 -18.73 14.77
N ASN A 280 1.66 -18.79 13.73
CA ASN A 280 0.21 -18.70 13.82
C ASN A 280 -0.26 -17.48 14.64
N LEU A 281 0.25 -16.30 14.30
CA LEU A 281 -0.03 -15.04 14.98
C LEU A 281 -0.98 -14.16 14.15
N THR A 282 -1.93 -13.52 14.82
CA THR A 282 -2.64 -12.36 14.28
C THR A 282 -1.70 -11.15 14.17
N PRO A 283 -2.05 -10.09 13.41
CA PRO A 283 -1.24 -8.87 13.33
C PRO A 283 -0.87 -8.27 14.70
N ALA A 284 -1.84 -8.16 15.61
CA ALA A 284 -1.60 -7.62 16.95
C ALA A 284 -0.70 -8.53 17.81
N GLU A 285 -0.75 -9.84 17.59
CA GLU A 285 0.13 -10.80 18.27
C GLU A 285 1.53 -10.79 17.68
N LEU A 286 1.69 -10.57 16.36
CA LEU A 286 2.99 -10.34 15.74
C LEU A 286 3.65 -9.11 16.34
N ASP A 287 2.96 -7.97 16.40
CA ASP A 287 3.48 -6.74 17.01
C ASP A 287 3.96 -6.99 18.45
N ARG A 288 3.16 -7.71 19.25
CA ARG A 288 3.54 -8.10 20.62
C ARG A 288 4.77 -9.02 20.66
N HIS A 289 4.83 -10.00 19.76
CA HIS A 289 5.96 -10.92 19.63
C HIS A 289 7.24 -10.16 19.29
N LEU A 290 7.18 -9.21 18.35
CA LEU A 290 8.33 -8.39 17.97
C LEU A 290 8.87 -7.58 19.16
N VAL A 291 7.98 -6.97 19.95
CA VAL A 291 8.36 -6.21 21.15
C VAL A 291 8.96 -7.12 22.23
N GLN A 292 8.35 -8.28 22.48
CA GLN A 292 8.79 -9.21 23.54
C GLN A 292 10.15 -9.87 23.26
N ASN A 293 10.47 -10.07 21.98
CA ASN A 293 11.70 -10.73 21.55
C ASN A 293 12.75 -9.74 21.02
N ALA A 294 12.49 -8.43 21.13
CA ALA A 294 13.46 -7.41 20.79
C ALA A 294 14.52 -7.26 21.88
N ILE A 295 15.78 -7.06 21.48
CA ILE A 295 16.85 -6.66 22.40
C ILE A 295 16.80 -5.16 22.66
N SER A 296 17.27 -4.74 23.84
CA SER A 296 17.35 -3.33 24.19
C SER A 296 18.38 -2.57 23.35
N ASP A 297 18.21 -1.26 23.26
CA ASP A 297 19.16 -0.37 22.58
C ASP A 297 20.57 -0.40 23.19
N ALA A 298 20.68 -0.62 24.50
CA ALA A 298 21.97 -0.79 25.17
C ALA A 298 22.68 -2.07 24.74
N GLN A 299 21.92 -3.18 24.58
CA GLN A 299 22.46 -4.44 24.09
C GLN A 299 22.90 -4.32 22.62
N MET A 300 22.12 -3.64 21.78
CA MET A 300 22.47 -3.41 20.38
C MET A 300 23.80 -2.64 20.24
N ARG A 301 23.97 -1.54 20.98
CA ARG A 301 25.23 -0.79 21.00
C ARG A 301 26.43 -1.64 21.46
N GLY A 302 26.21 -2.57 22.38
CA GLY A 302 27.23 -3.53 22.81
C GLY A 302 27.68 -4.45 21.67
N ILE A 303 26.74 -4.93 20.85
CA ILE A 303 27.04 -5.78 19.68
C ILE A 303 27.83 -4.99 18.62
N GLU A 304 27.38 -3.77 18.30
CA GLU A 304 28.07 -2.89 17.34
C GLU A 304 29.50 -2.57 17.79
N GLY A 305 29.69 -2.28 19.09
CA GLY A 305 31.02 -2.03 19.67
C GLY A 305 31.96 -3.24 19.61
N GLN A 306 31.45 -4.45 19.86
CA GLN A 306 32.25 -5.68 19.75
C GLN A 306 32.69 -5.95 18.30
N GLN A 307 31.83 -5.66 17.32
CA GLN A 307 32.17 -5.81 15.91
C GLN A 307 33.30 -4.85 15.50
N MET A 308 33.25 -3.59 15.93
CA MET A 308 34.33 -2.63 15.69
C MET A 308 35.67 -3.05 16.31
N HIS A 309 35.65 -3.77 17.44
CA HIS A 309 36.86 -4.29 18.09
C HIS A 309 37.47 -5.53 17.43
N LEU A 310 36.77 -6.20 16.52
CA LEU A 310 37.30 -7.36 15.77
C LEU A 310 38.07 -6.95 14.50
N PHE A 311 37.83 -5.77 13.94
CA PHE A 311 38.52 -5.25 12.76
C PHE A 311 39.95 -4.70 12.95
N PRO A 312 40.43 -4.23 14.13
CA PRO A 312 41.81 -3.75 14.29
C PRO A 312 42.85 -4.87 14.43
N LEU A 313 42.47 -6.15 14.40
CA LEU A 313 43.39 -7.30 14.50
C LEU A 313 43.74 -7.94 13.14
N ALA A 314 43.32 -7.34 12.03
CA ALA A 314 43.59 -7.80 10.67
C ALA A 314 44.34 -6.76 9.81
N ALA A 315 45.36 -6.12 10.39
CA ALA A 315 46.32 -5.26 9.70
C ALA A 315 47.75 -5.70 9.99
#